data_AF-H0XN29-F1
#
_entry.id   AF-H0XN29-F1
#
_cell.length_a   1.000
_cell.length_b   1.000
_cell.length_c   1.000
_cell.angle_alpha   90.00
_cell.angle_beta   90.00
_cell.angle_gamma   90.00
#
_symmetry.space_group_name_H-M   'P 1'
#
loop_
_entity.id
_entity.type
_entity.pdbx_description
1 polymer ?
#
loop_
_entity_poly.entity_id
_entity_poly.type
_entity_poly.pdbx_seq_one_letter_code
_entity_poly.pdbx_strand_id
1 'polypeptide(L)'
;EKSHPNVSREIVFPDGTVKHRKGGCEETLFPDGTVLKVERNGDKTIVFSNGQKEIHTAQFTRREYPDGTIRTVYLDGSQETRDACGRVRVRGKAGRVFQDKRWVLSQSSWRPEPPVKFQLEVKTKKA
;
A
#
# COMPACT_ATOMS: atom_id res chain seq x y z
N GLU A 1 -39.27 5.43 12.41
CA GLU A 1 -38.51 4.43 11.65
C GLU A 1 -37.10 4.36 12.22
N LYS A 2 -36.75 3.27 12.92
CA LYS A 2 -35.46 3.14 13.62
C LYS A 2 -34.47 2.49 12.67
N SER A 3 -33.80 3.29 11.85
CA SER A 3 -32.73 2.80 10.99
C SER A 3 -31.54 2.39 11.86
N HIS A 4 -31.33 1.08 11.97
CA HIS A 4 -30.15 0.53 12.62
C HIS A 4 -28.92 0.89 11.78
N PRO A 5 -27.91 1.60 12.32
CA PRO A 5 -26.75 2.05 11.54
C PRO A 5 -25.79 0.92 11.12
N ASN A 6 -26.17 -0.34 11.31
CA ASN A 6 -25.32 -1.53 11.10
C ASN A 6 -25.88 -2.49 10.04
N VAL A 7 -26.64 -2.02 9.04
CA VAL A 7 -27.08 -2.89 7.94
C VAL A 7 -25.86 -3.24 7.07
N SER A 8 -25.22 -4.37 7.40
CA SER A 8 -24.31 -5.05 6.47
C SER A 8 -25.12 -5.58 5.30
N ARG A 9 -24.70 -5.26 4.07
CA ARG A 9 -25.32 -5.77 2.85
C ARG A 9 -24.35 -6.73 2.18
N GLU A 10 -24.86 -7.87 1.76
CA GLU A 10 -24.15 -8.86 0.97
C GLU A 10 -24.86 -9.01 -0.38
N ILE A 11 -24.10 -9.02 -1.47
CA ILE A 11 -24.59 -9.19 -2.83
C ILE A 11 -23.77 -10.30 -3.47
N VAL A 12 -24.43 -11.38 -3.88
CA VAL A 12 -23.81 -12.47 -4.64
C VAL A 12 -24.18 -12.30 -6.11
N PHE A 13 -23.17 -12.21 -6.97
CA PHE A 13 -23.33 -12.09 -8.41
C PHE A 13 -23.38 -13.48 -9.08
N PRO A 14 -24.04 -13.62 -10.24
CA PRO A 14 -24.11 -14.91 -10.95
C PRO A 14 -22.75 -15.48 -11.37
N ASP A 15 -21.73 -14.63 -11.49
CA ASP A 15 -20.34 -15.01 -11.79
C ASP A 15 -19.58 -15.59 -10.59
N GLY A 16 -20.21 -15.67 -9.41
CA GLY A 16 -19.60 -16.13 -8.16
C GLY A 16 -18.89 -15.04 -7.37
N THR A 17 -18.89 -13.78 -7.84
CA THR A 17 -18.38 -12.65 -7.07
C THR A 17 -19.30 -12.35 -5.89
N VAL A 18 -18.73 -12.16 -4.70
CA VAL A 18 -19.48 -11.78 -3.50
C VAL A 18 -19.03 -10.40 -3.05
N LYS A 19 -19.96 -9.47 -2.83
CA LYS A 19 -19.68 -8.13 -2.31
C LYS A 19 -20.31 -7.94 -0.94
N HIS A 20 -19.50 -7.64 0.05
CA HIS A 20 -19.90 -7.26 1.40
C HIS A 20 -19.71 -5.76 1.62
N ARG A 21 -20.74 -5.07 2.10
CA ARG A 21 -20.69 -3.65 2.44
C ARG A 21 -21.11 -3.44 3.88
N LYS A 22 -20.24 -2.87 4.70
CA LYS A 22 -20.50 -2.59 6.12
C LYS A 22 -19.81 -1.31 6.55
N GLY A 23 -20.57 -0.36 7.11
CA GLY A 23 -19.99 0.83 7.75
C GLY A 23 -19.18 1.75 6.83
N GLY A 24 -19.41 1.70 5.51
CA GLY A 24 -18.65 2.47 4.52
C GLY A 24 -17.39 1.79 4.00
N CYS A 25 -17.06 0.59 4.50
CA CYS A 25 -16.08 -0.30 3.89
C CYS A 25 -16.80 -1.28 2.95
N GLU A 26 -16.16 -1.58 1.83
CA GLU A 26 -16.63 -2.55 0.84
C GLU A 26 -15.57 -3.62 0.66
N GLU A 27 -15.97 -4.88 0.68
CA GLU A 27 -15.12 -6.04 0.44
C GLU A 27 -15.74 -6.84 -0.70
N THR A 28 -14.92 -7.27 -1.65
CA THR A 28 -15.33 -8.03 -2.82
C THR A 28 -14.47 -9.28 -2.90
N LEU A 29 -15.10 -10.44 -2.82
CA LEU A 29 -14.50 -11.75 -3.00
C LEU A 29 -14.77 -12.20 -4.43
N PHE A 30 -13.72 -12.39 -5.21
CA PHE A 30 -13.81 -12.90 -6.56
C PHE A 30 -13.68 -14.43 -6.56
N PRO A 31 -14.29 -15.13 -7.54
CA PRO A 31 -14.26 -16.59 -7.62
C PRO A 31 -12.86 -17.17 -7.83
N ASP A 32 -11.91 -16.38 -8.34
CA ASP A 32 -10.49 -16.74 -8.49
C ASP A 32 -9.71 -16.72 -7.16
N GLY A 33 -10.37 -16.36 -6.05
CA GLY A 33 -9.79 -16.20 -4.73
C GLY A 33 -9.19 -14.82 -4.46
N THR A 34 -9.31 -13.87 -5.39
CA THR A 34 -8.89 -12.48 -5.19
C THR A 34 -9.85 -11.78 -4.24
N VAL A 35 -9.32 -10.98 -3.31
CA VAL A 35 -10.09 -10.17 -2.37
C VAL A 35 -9.77 -8.70 -2.58
N LEU A 36 -10.76 -7.88 -2.92
CA LEU A 36 -10.65 -6.42 -3.01
C LEU A 36 -11.38 -5.79 -1.82
N LYS A 37 -10.65 -5.08 -0.97
CA LYS A 37 -11.18 -4.24 0.10
C LYS A 37 -11.04 -2.77 -0.28
N VAL A 38 -12.11 -2.01 -0.14
CA VAL A 38 -12.15 -0.56 -0.30
C VAL A 38 -12.56 0.04 1.04
N GLU A 39 -11.65 0.82 1.62
CA GLU A 39 -11.88 1.55 2.86
C GLU A 39 -12.71 2.82 2.61
N ARG A 40 -13.31 3.35 3.67
CA ARG A 40 -14.17 4.55 3.58
C ARG A 40 -13.41 5.80 3.07
N ASN A 41 -12.10 5.86 3.28
CA ASN A 41 -11.24 6.93 2.78
C ASN A 41 -10.87 6.78 1.30
N GLY A 42 -11.28 5.69 0.63
CA GLY A 42 -10.98 5.39 -0.76
C GLY A 42 -9.73 4.52 -0.97
N ASP A 43 -8.99 4.18 0.09
CA ASP A 43 -7.85 3.28 -0.02
C ASP A 43 -8.33 1.88 -0.43
N LYS A 44 -7.59 1.24 -1.32
CA LYS A 44 -7.91 -0.09 -1.85
C LYS A 44 -6.82 -1.07 -1.47
N THR A 45 -7.21 -2.22 -0.96
CA THR A 45 -6.32 -3.36 -0.72
C THR A 45 -6.79 -4.54 -1.55
N ILE A 46 -5.92 -5.07 -2.40
CA ILE A 46 -6.17 -6.26 -3.21
C ILE A 46 -5.29 -7.38 -2.67
N VAL A 47 -5.85 -8.53 -2.35
CA VAL A 47 -5.11 -9.74 -2.02
C VAL A 47 -5.40 -10.74 -3.12
N PHE A 48 -4.38 -11.09 -3.91
CA PHE A 48 -4.50 -12.07 -4.97
C PHE A 48 -4.40 -13.48 -4.40
N SER A 49 -4.99 -14.45 -5.08
CA SER A 49 -4.96 -15.87 -4.68
C SER A 49 -3.56 -16.48 -4.64
N ASN A 50 -2.60 -15.89 -5.36
CA ASN A 50 -1.18 -16.28 -5.31
C ASN A 50 -0.41 -15.74 -4.09
N GLY A 51 -1.08 -15.08 -3.15
CA GLY A 51 -0.48 -14.49 -1.94
C GLY A 51 0.15 -13.12 -2.16
N GLN A 52 0.15 -12.56 -3.39
CA GLN A 52 0.52 -11.16 -3.61
C GLN A 52 -0.55 -10.25 -3.03
N LYS A 53 -0.12 -9.08 -2.55
CA LYS A 53 -1.01 -8.05 -2.02
C LYS A 53 -0.65 -6.69 -2.60
N GLU A 54 -1.65 -5.91 -2.96
CA GLU A 54 -1.50 -4.55 -3.48
C GLU A 54 -2.33 -3.58 -2.64
N ILE A 55 -1.71 -2.48 -2.23
CA ILE A 55 -2.34 -1.43 -1.41
C ILE A 55 -2.23 -0.14 -2.20
N HIS A 56 -3.36 0.41 -2.63
CA HIS A 56 -3.46 1.70 -3.27
C HIS A 56 -4.02 2.71 -2.27
N THR A 57 -3.21 3.72 -1.99
CA THR A 57 -3.62 4.87 -1.19
C THR A 57 -3.52 6.13 -2.03
N ALA A 58 -4.05 7.24 -1.52
CA ALA A 58 -3.83 8.55 -2.13
C ALA A 58 -2.34 8.96 -2.20
N GLN A 59 -1.47 8.41 -1.34
CA GLN A 59 -0.06 8.82 -1.23
C GLN A 59 0.91 7.87 -1.92
N PHE A 60 0.57 6.59 -2.01
CA PHE A 60 1.43 5.57 -2.59
C PHE A 60 0.64 4.34 -3.06
N THR A 61 1.25 3.58 -3.98
CA THR A 61 0.86 2.21 -4.29
C THR A 61 1.95 1.25 -3.83
N ARG A 62 1.60 0.26 -3.02
CA ARG A 62 2.53 -0.72 -2.46
C ARG A 62 2.13 -2.12 -2.89
N ARG A 63 3.10 -2.88 -3.39
CA ARG A 63 2.96 -4.31 -3.74
C ARG A 63 3.82 -5.16 -2.83
N GLU A 64 3.21 -6.12 -2.17
CA GLU A 64 3.84 -7.12 -1.33
C GLU A 64 3.79 -8.45 -2.07
N TYR A 65 4.94 -9.10 -2.18
CA TYR A 65 5.11 -10.39 -2.83
C TYR A 65 5.28 -11.49 -1.78
N PRO A 66 4.88 -12.74 -2.08
CA PRO A 66 4.97 -13.85 -1.14
C PRO A 66 6.42 -14.23 -0.79
N ASP A 67 7.39 -13.85 -1.61
CA ASP A 67 8.82 -14.00 -1.33
C ASP A 67 9.32 -13.03 -0.24
N GLY A 68 8.47 -12.11 0.23
CA GLY A 68 8.81 -11.06 1.21
C GLY A 68 9.31 -9.77 0.57
N THR A 69 9.42 -9.71 -0.76
CA THR A 69 9.76 -8.48 -1.48
C THR A 69 8.60 -7.49 -1.41
N ILE A 70 8.91 -6.23 -1.16
CA ILE A 70 7.93 -5.16 -1.09
C ILE A 70 8.38 -4.04 -2.02
N ARG A 71 7.48 -3.58 -2.89
CA ARG A 71 7.71 -2.44 -3.77
C ARG A 71 6.70 -1.35 -3.48
N THR A 72 7.15 -0.15 -3.14
CA THR A 72 6.29 1.01 -2.91
C THR A 72 6.62 2.08 -3.93
N VAL A 73 5.61 2.57 -4.63
CA VAL A 73 5.69 3.71 -5.55
C VAL A 73 4.90 4.86 -4.92
N TYR A 74 5.58 5.95 -4.63
CA TYR A 74 4.99 7.13 -4.01
C TYR A 74 4.49 8.11 -5.08
N LEU A 75 3.57 8.99 -4.68
CA LEU A 75 2.98 10.02 -5.55
C LEU A 75 4.02 10.98 -6.15
N ASP A 76 5.14 11.20 -5.45
CA ASP A 76 6.25 12.03 -5.93
C ASP A 76 7.09 11.37 -7.05
N GLY A 77 6.77 10.11 -7.39
CA GLY A 77 7.48 9.29 -8.38
C GLY A 77 8.68 8.55 -7.82
N SER A 78 8.97 8.66 -6.52
CA SER A 78 9.98 7.82 -5.87
C SER A 78 9.49 6.39 -5.71
N GLN A 79 10.43 5.45 -5.73
CA GLN A 79 10.19 4.03 -5.58
C GLN A 79 11.11 3.45 -4.51
N GLU A 80 10.53 2.70 -3.59
CA GLU A 80 11.24 1.90 -2.61
C GLU A 80 11.06 0.42 -2.96
N THR A 81 12.14 -0.35 -2.96
CA THR A 81 12.09 -1.80 -3.01
C THR A 81 12.81 -2.36 -1.80
N ARG A 82 12.11 -3.16 -1.02
CA ARG A 82 12.63 -3.87 0.14
C ARG A 82 12.64 -5.35 -0.17
N ASP A 83 13.82 -5.96 -0.11
CA ASP A 83 13.97 -7.40 -0.28
C ASP A 83 13.69 -8.11 1.05
N ALA A 84 13.34 -9.39 1.01
CA ALA A 84 13.08 -10.22 2.19
C ALA A 84 14.23 -10.23 3.21
N CYS A 85 15.47 -10.10 2.73
CA CYS A 85 16.68 -10.01 3.56
C CYS A 85 16.87 -8.65 4.26
N GLY A 86 15.91 -7.72 4.14
CA GLY A 86 15.95 -6.40 4.76
C GLY A 86 16.75 -5.35 3.99
N ARG A 87 17.23 -5.67 2.78
CA ARG A 87 17.90 -4.68 1.91
C ARG A 87 16.86 -3.73 1.36
N VAL A 88 17.07 -2.43 1.53
CA VAL A 88 16.18 -1.39 0.99
C VAL A 88 16.91 -0.58 -0.07
N ARG A 89 16.29 -0.49 -1.24
CA ARG A 89 16.72 0.33 -2.38
C ARG A 89 15.71 1.42 -2.63
N VAL A 90 16.14 2.68 -2.55
CA VAL A 90 15.29 3.84 -2.87
C VAL A 90 15.77 4.48 -4.17
N ARG A 91 14.86 4.62 -5.13
CA ARG A 91 15.07 5.30 -6.41
C ARG A 91 14.17 6.54 -6.45
N GLY A 92 14.75 7.72 -6.66
CA GLY A 92 13.95 8.93 -6.79
C GLY A 92 13.42 9.13 -8.22
N LYS A 93 12.63 10.18 -8.40
CA LYS A 93 11.93 10.55 -9.65
C LYS A 93 12.82 10.60 -10.90
N ALA A 94 14.10 10.96 -10.76
CA ALA A 94 15.08 11.06 -11.85
C ALA A 94 15.84 9.76 -12.14
N GLY A 95 15.39 8.61 -11.63
CA GLY A 95 16.06 7.32 -11.83
C GLY A 95 17.34 7.11 -11.00
N ARG A 96 17.80 8.14 -10.29
CA ARG A 96 18.95 8.07 -9.37
C ARG A 96 18.60 7.19 -8.16
N VAL A 97 19.46 6.21 -7.87
CA VAL A 97 19.36 5.35 -6.68
C VAL A 97 20.05 6.08 -5.53
N PHE A 98 19.32 6.34 -4.45
CA PHE A 98 19.79 7.20 -3.36
C PHE A 98 20.33 6.41 -2.16
N GLN A 99 19.82 5.21 -1.88
CA GLN A 99 20.23 4.44 -0.69
C GLN A 99 20.14 2.93 -0.90
N ASP A 100 21.16 2.23 -0.39
CA ASP A 100 21.25 0.78 -0.25
C ASP A 100 21.68 0.48 1.19
N LYS A 101 20.70 0.33 2.09
CA LYS A 101 20.96 0.07 3.52
C LYS A 101 20.23 -1.21 3.94
N ARG A 102 20.92 -2.06 4.70
CA ARG A 102 20.36 -3.27 5.31
C ARG A 102 19.64 -2.87 6.59
N TRP A 103 18.30 -2.90 6.59
CA TRP A 103 17.50 -2.72 7.79
C TRP A 103 17.22 -4.09 8.40
N VAL A 104 17.81 -4.36 9.56
CA VAL A 104 17.49 -5.54 10.36
C VAL A 104 16.13 -5.27 11.03
N LEU A 105 15.15 -6.15 10.80
CA LEU A 105 13.80 -6.03 11.34
C LEU A 105 13.83 -6.06 12.86
N SER A 106 13.67 -4.90 13.52
CA SER A 106 13.10 -4.85 14.86
C SER A 106 11.59 -4.75 14.70
N GLN A 107 10.90 -5.87 14.89
CA GLN A 107 9.44 -5.94 14.95
C GLN A 107 8.95 -5.02 16.09
N SER A 108 8.44 -3.83 15.79
CA SER A 108 7.41 -3.11 16.55
C SER A 108 7.14 -1.75 15.90
N SER A 109 5.88 -1.48 15.56
CA SER A 109 5.34 -0.24 14.99
C SER A 109 5.66 0.03 13.51
N TRP A 110 4.81 -0.53 12.64
CA TRP A 110 4.66 -0.04 11.27
C TRP A 110 3.92 1.30 11.33
N ARG A 111 4.63 2.42 11.18
CA ARG A 111 4.06 3.71 10.77
C ARG A 111 4.67 4.04 9.41
N PRO A 112 3.89 4.38 8.37
CA PRO A 112 4.47 4.94 7.15
C PRO A 112 5.14 6.26 7.55
N GLU A 113 6.47 6.26 7.60
CA GLU A 113 7.24 7.49 7.79
C GLU A 113 6.93 8.42 6.59
N PRO A 114 6.65 9.70 6.83
CA PRO A 114 6.54 10.66 5.74
C PRO A 114 7.85 10.67 4.95
N PRO A 115 7.82 10.99 3.64
CA PRO A 115 9.00 10.98 2.80
C PRO A 115 10.10 11.81 3.45
N VAL A 116 11.28 11.20 3.59
CA VAL A 116 12.51 11.85 4.08
C VAL A 116 12.66 13.16 3.33
N LYS A 117 12.43 14.29 4.01
CA LYS A 117 12.63 15.61 3.43
C LYS A 117 14.10 15.72 3.02
N PHE A 118 14.35 15.75 1.72
CA PHE A 118 15.63 16.16 1.17
C PHE A 118 15.87 17.62 1.57
N GLN A 119 16.71 17.85 2.59
CA GLN A 119 17.28 19.16 2.86
C GLN A 119 18.19 19.51 1.69
N LEU A 120 17.71 20.34 0.77
CA LEU A 120 18.55 21.00 -0.21
C LEU A 120 19.22 22.16 0.53
N GLU A 121 20.39 21.93 1.12
CA GLU A 121 21.19 23.00 1.71
C GLU A 121 21.77 23.85 0.57
N VAL A 122 21.04 24.91 0.22
CA VAL A 122 21.52 25.94 -0.70
C VAL A 122 22.59 26.74 0.05
N LYS A 123 23.86 26.36 -0.09
CA LYS A 123 24.99 27.19 0.35
C LYS A 123 25.06 28.42 -0.55
N THR A 124 24.41 29.50 -0.14
CA THR A 124 24.66 30.83 -0.71
C THR A 124 26.01 31.33 -0.19
N LYS A 125 27.03 31.21 -1.05
CA LYS A 125 28.34 31.85 -0.87
C LYS A 125 28.15 33.34 -1.12
N LYS A 126 28.11 34.16 -0.07
CA LYS A 126 28.23 35.63 -0.19
C LYS A 126 29.68 35.96 -0.54
N ALA A 127 29.86 36.69 -1.64
CA ALA A 127 31.04 37.50 -1.92
C ALA A 127 30.70 38.95 -1.57
#